data_AF-A0AAP3BCA9-F1
#
_entry.id   AF-A0AAP3BCA9-F1
#
_cell.length_a   1.000
_cell.length_b   1.000
_cell.length_c   1.000
_cell.angle_alpha   90.00
_cell.angle_beta   90.00
_cell.angle_gamma   90.00
#
_symmetry.space_group_name_H-M   'P 1'
#
loop_
_entity.id
_entity.type
_entity.pdbx_description
1 polymer ?
#
loop_
_entity_poly.entity_id
_entity_poly.type
_entity_poly.pdbx_seq_one_letter_code
_entity_poly.pdbx_strand_id
1 'polypeptide(L)'
;MRNVDKCPYCSINAPQQLDHFMDKALYGQLAVCRLNLVPLCGICNHKKGEISYREFTHPYYQKFPPGPFLKADCRIVKDRVMVKFSIDSRIITDAVLRNRLEKQMQNLDLSTRLGKAVNEFLSQLCFSILVDKQEEIPIYLKIQLKNYERLYAMNDWRCATIRGLINCPQFNIDVINNYKKIKAPINGIGA
;
A
#
# COMPACT_ATOMS: atom_id res chain seq x y z
N MET A 1 7.41 1.57 -21.02
CA MET A 1 7.43 2.03 -19.62
C MET A 1 8.85 1.88 -19.08
N ARG A 2 9.70 2.91 -19.20
CA ARG A 2 10.99 2.88 -18.49
C ARG A 2 10.74 3.54 -17.12
N ASN A 3 11.11 2.87 -16.03
CA ASN A 3 11.12 3.38 -14.65
C ASN A 3 9.78 3.41 -13.87
N VAL A 4 8.86 2.47 -14.09
CA VAL A 4 7.69 2.27 -13.20
C VAL A 4 7.71 0.84 -12.69
N ASP A 5 8.31 0.62 -11.52
CA ASP A 5 8.51 -0.73 -10.96
C ASP A 5 7.29 -1.25 -10.19
N LYS A 6 6.38 -0.35 -9.81
CA LYS A 6 5.18 -0.66 -9.04
C LYS A 6 3.96 -0.01 -9.68
N CYS A 7 2.87 -0.78 -9.73
CA CYS A 7 1.57 -0.33 -10.19
C CYS A 7 1.13 0.90 -9.35
N PRO A 8 0.83 2.05 -9.96
CA PRO A 8 0.51 3.28 -9.26
C PRO A 8 -0.80 3.20 -8.46
N TYR A 9 -1.67 2.23 -8.75
CA TYR A 9 -2.93 2.04 -8.03
C TYR A 9 -2.82 1.22 -6.74
N CYS A 10 -1.88 0.28 -6.67
CA CYS A 10 -1.76 -0.60 -5.50
C CYS A 10 -0.39 -0.60 -4.85
N SER A 11 0.66 -0.20 -5.58
CA SER A 11 2.06 -0.29 -5.17
C SER A 11 2.52 -1.72 -4.76
N ILE A 12 1.79 -2.77 -5.19
CA ILE A 12 2.11 -4.18 -4.88
C ILE A 12 2.92 -4.79 -6.03
N ASN A 13 2.28 -4.97 -7.19
CA ASN A 13 2.84 -5.66 -8.34
C ASN A 13 3.44 -4.69 -9.35
N ALA A 14 4.37 -5.16 -10.18
CA ALA A 14 4.83 -4.41 -11.34
C ALA A 14 3.67 -4.18 -12.34
N PRO A 15 3.65 -3.05 -13.06
CA PRO A 15 2.72 -2.85 -14.15
C PRO A 15 3.05 -3.81 -15.30
N GLN A 16 2.02 -4.36 -15.93
CA GLN A 16 2.15 -5.29 -17.06
C GLN A 16 1.43 -4.76 -18.30
N GLN A 17 0.51 -3.80 -18.12
CA GLN A 17 -0.38 -3.30 -19.16
C GLN A 17 -0.49 -1.77 -19.06
N LEU A 18 -0.70 -1.12 -20.20
CA LEU A 18 -1.05 0.30 -20.27
C LEU A 18 -2.56 0.39 -20.47
N ASP A 19 -3.27 0.95 -19.50
CA ASP A 19 -4.73 1.01 -19.46
C ASP A 19 -5.25 2.45 -19.66
N HIS A 20 -6.46 2.58 -20.19
CA HIS A 20 -7.11 3.87 -20.38
C HIS A 20 -7.74 4.35 -19.06
N PHE A 21 -7.36 5.54 -18.59
CA PHE A 21 -7.98 6.15 -17.40
C PHE A 21 -9.46 6.43 -17.66
N MET A 22 -9.76 7.17 -18.73
CA MET A 22 -11.09 7.35 -19.29
C MET A 22 -11.33 6.30 -20.38
N ASP A 23 -12.45 5.58 -20.27
CA ASP A 23 -12.78 4.46 -21.15
C ASP A 23 -12.69 4.81 -22.63
N LYS A 24 -11.98 3.99 -23.40
CA LYS A 24 -11.84 4.12 -24.85
C LYS A 24 -13.18 4.07 -25.58
N ALA A 25 -14.15 3.28 -25.12
CA ALA A 25 -15.46 3.15 -25.76
C ALA A 25 -16.22 4.50 -25.76
N LEU A 26 -16.09 5.26 -24.67
CA LEU A 26 -16.75 6.56 -24.50
C LEU A 26 -15.87 7.72 -24.98
N TYR A 27 -14.55 7.58 -24.87
CA TYR A 27 -13.55 8.63 -25.10
C TYR A 27 -12.52 8.21 -26.16
N GLY A 28 -12.99 7.69 -27.30
CA GLY A 28 -12.12 7.13 -28.34
C GLY A 28 -11.05 8.09 -28.87
N GLN A 29 -11.33 9.39 -28.90
CA GLN A 29 -10.35 10.43 -29.29
C GLN A 29 -9.14 10.51 -28.33
N LEU A 30 -9.30 10.03 -27.08
CA LEU A 30 -8.24 9.97 -26.06
C LEU A 30 -7.52 8.61 -26.02
N ALA A 31 -7.83 7.69 -26.94
CA ALA A 31 -7.29 6.32 -26.90
C ALA A 31 -5.76 6.25 -27.02
N VAL A 32 -5.16 7.19 -27.77
CA VAL A 32 -3.70 7.29 -27.94
C VAL A 32 -3.10 8.44 -27.13
N CYS A 33 -3.92 9.16 -26.36
CA CYS A 33 -3.46 10.28 -25.55
C CYS A 33 -2.65 9.74 -24.37
N ARG A 34 -1.37 10.12 -24.29
CA ARG A 34 -0.48 9.71 -23.18
C ARG A 34 -1.02 10.09 -21.80
N LEU A 35 -1.76 11.21 -21.72
CA LEU A 35 -2.37 11.66 -20.47
C LEU A 35 -3.56 10.79 -20.03
N ASN A 36 -4.09 9.96 -20.93
CA ASN A 36 -5.16 9.02 -20.66
C ASN A 36 -4.65 7.59 -20.43
N LEU A 37 -3.33 7.37 -20.45
CA LEU A 37 -2.73 6.04 -20.42
C LEU A 37 -1.96 5.83 -19.11
N VAL A 38 -2.39 4.85 -18.31
CA VAL A 38 -1.86 4.55 -16.98
C VAL A 38 -1.26 3.13 -16.96
N PRO A 39 0.01 2.95 -16.54
CA PRO A 39 0.58 1.64 -16.35
C PRO A 39 -0.11 0.93 -15.17
N LEU A 40 -0.75 -0.21 -15.38
CA LEU A 40 -1.39 -1.00 -14.32
C LEU A 40 -0.88 -2.44 -14.30
N CYS A 41 -0.87 -3.05 -13.11
CA CYS A 41 -0.70 -4.51 -12.99
C CYS A 41 -1.98 -5.21 -13.46
N GLY A 42 -1.88 -6.47 -13.92
CA GLY A 42 -3.03 -7.21 -14.45
C GLY A 42 -4.23 -7.28 -13.50
N ILE A 43 -3.99 -7.43 -12.18
CA ILE A 43 -5.07 -7.49 -11.17
C ILE A 43 -5.80 -6.14 -11.04
N CYS A 44 -5.07 -5.03 -11.02
CA CYS A 44 -5.69 -3.71 -10.94
C CYS A 44 -6.44 -3.37 -12.24
N ASN A 45 -5.86 -3.72 -13.39
CA ASN A 45 -6.50 -3.52 -14.68
C ASN A 45 -7.82 -4.29 -14.76
N HIS A 46 -7.79 -5.59 -14.42
CA HIS A 46 -8.98 -6.43 -14.40
C HIS A 46 -10.06 -5.93 -13.43
N LYS A 47 -9.68 -5.56 -12.20
CA LYS A 47 -10.64 -5.04 -11.20
C LYS A 47 -11.20 -3.66 -11.55
N LYS A 48 -10.41 -2.80 -12.22
CA LYS A 48 -10.91 -1.53 -12.74
C LYS A 48 -11.98 -1.79 -13.81
N GLY A 49 -11.70 -2.68 -14.76
CA GLY A 49 -12.63 -3.02 -15.85
C GLY A 49 -13.22 -1.77 -16.50
N GLU A 50 -14.55 -1.75 -16.60
CA GLU A 50 -15.35 -0.64 -17.16
C GLU A 50 -15.88 0.33 -16.08
N ILE A 51 -15.41 0.22 -14.84
CA ILE A 51 -15.83 1.14 -13.77
C ILE A 51 -15.42 2.56 -14.15
N SER A 52 -16.34 3.50 -13.95
CA SER A 52 -16.16 4.90 -14.32
C SER A 52 -14.89 5.49 -13.71
N TYR A 53 -14.11 6.21 -14.54
CA TYR A 53 -12.92 6.96 -14.10
C TYR A 53 -13.20 7.93 -12.94
N ARG A 54 -14.47 8.33 -12.76
CA ARG A 54 -14.91 9.22 -11.68
C ARG A 54 -14.82 8.59 -10.29
N GLU A 55 -14.69 7.28 -10.20
CA GLU A 55 -14.46 6.52 -8.97
C GLU A 55 -12.97 6.27 -8.68
N PHE A 56 -12.09 6.78 -9.54
CA PHE A 56 -10.65 6.65 -9.40
C PHE A 56 -9.98 8.02 -9.34
N THR A 57 -8.79 8.04 -8.78
CA THR A 57 -7.88 9.17 -8.83
C THR A 57 -6.85 8.95 -9.93
N HIS A 58 -6.59 9.98 -10.74
CA HIS A 58 -5.54 9.87 -11.74
C HIS A 58 -4.17 9.89 -11.05
N PRO A 59 -3.33 8.85 -11.18
CA PRO A 59 -2.16 8.68 -10.33
C PRO A 59 -1.06 9.72 -10.57
N TYR A 60 -1.04 10.34 -11.76
CA TYR A 60 -0.04 11.35 -12.13
C TYR A 60 -0.55 12.79 -12.12
N TYR A 61 -1.87 12.98 -12.08
CA TYR A 61 -2.46 14.32 -12.27
C TYR A 61 -3.38 14.73 -11.11
N GLN A 62 -3.80 13.78 -10.26
CA GLN A 62 -4.48 14.12 -9.03
C GLN A 62 -3.50 14.85 -8.09
N LYS A 63 -3.87 16.06 -7.68
CA LYS A 63 -3.17 16.77 -6.61
C LYS A 63 -3.73 16.30 -5.27
N PHE A 64 -2.84 15.99 -4.33
CA PHE A 64 -3.19 15.63 -2.97
C PHE A 64 -2.71 16.73 -2.01
N PRO A 65 -3.44 16.99 -0.91
CA PRO A 65 -2.94 17.87 0.13
C PRO A 65 -1.67 17.29 0.76
N PRO A 66 -0.78 18.15 1.30
CA PRO A 66 0.40 17.68 2.00
C PRO A 66 0.00 16.91 3.28
N GLY A 67 0.70 15.82 3.55
CA GLY A 67 0.54 15.05 4.78
C GLY A 67 0.17 13.57 4.57
N PRO A 68 0.33 12.74 5.62
CA PRO A 68 0.10 11.30 5.56
C PRO A 68 -1.39 10.96 5.69
N PHE A 69 -2.14 11.07 4.59
CA PHE A 69 -3.57 10.75 4.58
C PHE A 69 -3.90 9.26 4.56
N LEU A 70 -3.01 8.40 4.06
CA LEU A 70 -3.22 6.95 4.16
C LEU A 70 -2.85 6.50 5.58
N LYS A 71 -3.87 6.10 6.35
CA LYS A 71 -3.72 5.61 7.71
C LYS A 71 -3.72 4.09 7.73
N ALA A 72 -2.86 3.52 8.56
CA ALA A 72 -2.85 2.09 8.87
C ALA A 72 -3.03 1.90 10.39
N ASP A 73 -4.17 1.38 10.79
CA ASP A 73 -4.44 0.99 12.17
C ASP A 73 -3.90 -0.43 12.38
N CYS A 74 -2.84 -0.55 13.17
CA CYS A 74 -2.18 -1.82 13.47
C CYS A 74 -2.66 -2.38 14.81
N ARG A 75 -2.98 -3.68 14.85
CA ARG A 75 -3.34 -4.42 16.05
C ARG A 75 -2.62 -5.76 16.06
N ILE A 76 -2.30 -6.27 17.24
CA ILE A 76 -1.72 -7.61 17.38
C ILE A 76 -2.82 -8.61 17.74
N VAL A 77 -2.97 -9.66 16.94
CA VAL A 77 -3.90 -10.76 17.17
C VAL A 77 -3.13 -12.07 17.00
N LYS A 78 -3.02 -12.87 18.07
CA LYS A 78 -2.24 -14.13 18.06
C LYS A 78 -0.82 -13.94 17.51
N ASP A 79 -0.10 -12.95 18.04
CA ASP A 79 1.27 -12.60 17.66
C ASP A 79 1.48 -12.24 16.18
N ARG A 80 0.40 -11.85 15.48
CA ARG A 80 0.45 -11.33 14.11
C ARG A 80 -0.11 -9.92 14.06
N VAL A 81 0.50 -9.09 13.23
CA VAL A 81 0.02 -7.74 12.96
C VAL A 81 -1.14 -7.82 11.98
N MET A 82 -2.30 -7.34 12.43
CA MET A 82 -3.46 -7.05 11.59
C MET A 82 -3.47 -5.56 11.27
N VAL A 83 -3.57 -5.23 9.98
CA VAL A 83 -3.56 -3.85 9.51
C VAL A 83 -4.89 -3.51 8.84
N LYS A 84 -5.53 -2.42 9.28
CA LYS A 84 -6.70 -1.84 8.62
C LYS A 84 -6.32 -0.50 8.01
N PHE A 85 -6.50 -0.36 6.70
CA PHE A 85 -6.24 0.89 5.99
C PHE A 85 -7.49 1.77 5.95
N SER A 86 -7.29 3.09 6.06
CA SER A 86 -8.34 4.10 5.90
C SER A 86 -7.75 5.42 5.41
N ILE A 87 -8.62 6.32 4.92
CA ILE A 87 -8.25 7.68 4.52
C ILE A 87 -8.52 8.63 5.69
N ASP A 88 -7.52 9.41 6.10
CA ASP A 88 -7.69 10.41 7.16
C ASP A 88 -8.47 11.62 6.63
N SER A 89 -9.72 11.75 7.07
CA SER A 89 -10.61 12.85 6.69
C SER A 89 -10.18 14.21 7.19
N ARG A 90 -9.24 14.28 8.15
CA ARG A 90 -8.66 15.55 8.62
C ARG A 90 -7.62 16.09 7.64
N ILE A 91 -7.03 15.23 6.81
CA ILE A 91 -6.04 15.61 5.78
C ILE A 91 -6.73 15.73 4.42
N ILE A 92 -7.55 14.73 4.03
CA ILE A 92 -8.39 14.82 2.83
C ILE A 92 -9.74 15.42 3.22
N THR A 93 -9.77 16.74 3.31
CA THR A 93 -10.99 17.50 3.65
C THR A 93 -11.98 17.59 2.49
N ASP A 94 -11.49 17.51 1.24
CA ASP A 94 -12.32 17.42 0.03
C ASP A 94 -13.10 16.08 0.02
N ALA A 95 -14.43 16.19 0.19
CA ALA A 95 -15.32 15.04 0.23
C ALA A 95 -15.37 14.27 -1.09
N VAL A 96 -15.24 14.94 -2.24
CA VAL A 96 -15.24 14.30 -3.56
C VAL A 96 -13.96 13.49 -3.72
N LEU A 97 -12.80 14.08 -3.41
CA LEU A 97 -11.51 13.37 -3.47
C LEU A 97 -11.47 12.18 -2.50
N ARG A 98 -11.94 12.36 -1.26
CA ARG A 98 -12.01 11.29 -0.27
C ARG A 98 -12.89 10.14 -0.75
N ASN A 99 -14.09 10.44 -1.23
CA ASN A 99 -15.00 9.43 -1.76
C ASN A 99 -14.36 8.68 -2.95
N ARG A 100 -13.63 9.36 -3.83
CA ARG A 100 -12.88 8.70 -4.92
C ARG A 100 -11.80 7.76 -4.39
N LEU A 101 -11.02 8.19 -3.40
CA LEU A 101 -9.99 7.32 -2.80
C LEU A 101 -10.60 6.08 -2.15
N GLU A 102 -11.69 6.26 -1.41
CA GLU A 102 -12.41 5.16 -0.75
C GLU A 102 -13.03 4.19 -1.78
N LYS A 103 -13.67 4.73 -2.84
CA LYS A 103 -14.18 3.93 -3.96
C LYS A 103 -13.08 3.19 -4.69
N GLN A 104 -11.97 3.84 -5.00
CA GLN A 104 -10.80 3.19 -5.59
C GLN A 104 -10.27 2.05 -4.71
N MET A 105 -10.15 2.26 -3.40
CA MET A 105 -9.74 1.20 -2.47
C MET A 105 -10.72 0.02 -2.46
N GLN A 106 -12.02 0.30 -2.50
CA GLN A 106 -13.08 -0.71 -2.55
C GLN A 106 -13.06 -1.49 -3.87
N ASN A 107 -13.12 -0.80 -5.01
CA ASN A 107 -13.19 -1.37 -6.36
C ASN A 107 -11.96 -2.24 -6.65
N LEU A 108 -10.79 -1.85 -6.17
CA LEU A 108 -9.54 -2.59 -6.35
C LEU A 108 -9.30 -3.66 -5.27
N ASP A 109 -10.21 -3.79 -4.30
CA ASP A 109 -10.11 -4.70 -3.14
C ASP A 109 -8.76 -4.55 -2.43
N LEU A 110 -8.33 -3.30 -2.22
CA LEU A 110 -7.01 -3.01 -1.68
C LEU A 110 -6.87 -3.50 -0.25
N SER A 111 -7.91 -3.45 0.58
CA SER A 111 -7.85 -3.91 1.98
C SER A 111 -7.38 -5.37 2.07
N THR A 112 -7.97 -6.27 1.28
CA THR A 112 -7.61 -7.69 1.25
C THR A 112 -6.23 -7.91 0.66
N ARG A 113 -5.92 -7.23 -0.45
CA ARG A 113 -4.67 -7.40 -1.18
C ARG A 113 -3.46 -6.84 -0.42
N LEU A 114 -3.63 -5.67 0.20
CA LEU A 114 -2.62 -5.07 1.05
C LEU A 114 -2.40 -5.90 2.31
N GLY A 115 -3.42 -6.54 2.88
CA GLY A 115 -3.22 -7.46 4.01
C GLY A 115 -2.20 -8.57 3.70
N LYS A 116 -2.26 -9.15 2.48
CA LYS A 116 -1.26 -10.13 2.03
C LYS A 116 0.12 -9.51 1.83
N ALA A 117 0.19 -8.36 1.16
CA ALA A 117 1.45 -7.66 0.90
C ALA A 117 2.14 -7.18 2.20
N VAL A 118 1.34 -6.78 3.20
CA VAL A 118 1.80 -6.41 4.54
C VAL A 118 2.46 -7.59 5.23
N ASN A 119 1.89 -8.79 5.15
CA ASN A 119 2.52 -9.97 5.79
C ASN A 119 3.92 -10.24 5.25
N GLU A 120 4.09 -10.19 3.93
CA GLU A 120 5.41 -10.36 3.30
C GLU A 120 6.38 -9.23 3.71
N PHE A 121 5.89 -7.99 3.68
CA PHE A 121 6.67 -6.82 4.10
C PHE A 121 7.10 -6.91 5.56
N LEU A 122 6.22 -7.34 6.46
CA LEU A 122 6.52 -7.50 7.89
C LEU A 122 7.52 -8.62 8.13
N SER A 123 7.44 -9.73 7.41
CA SER A 123 8.47 -10.76 7.46
C SER A 123 9.85 -10.19 7.13
N GLN A 124 9.98 -9.36 6.09
CA GLN A 124 11.25 -8.71 5.74
C GLN A 124 11.68 -7.65 6.76
N LEU A 125 10.75 -6.79 7.20
CA LEU A 125 10.99 -5.72 8.16
C LEU A 125 11.43 -6.26 9.53
N CYS A 126 10.80 -7.35 9.99
CA CYS A 126 11.12 -8.00 11.27
C CYS A 126 12.33 -8.93 11.17
N PHE A 127 12.63 -9.52 10.00
CA PHE A 127 13.85 -10.32 9.84
C PHE A 127 15.11 -9.44 9.85
N SER A 128 15.06 -8.28 9.21
CA SER A 128 16.18 -7.33 9.14
C SER A 128 16.48 -6.59 10.45
N ILE A 129 15.65 -6.77 11.49
CA ILE A 129 15.86 -6.12 12.78
C ILE A 129 16.93 -6.88 13.61
N LEU A 130 18.09 -6.25 13.79
CA LEU A 130 19.18 -6.72 14.66
C LEU A 130 19.08 -6.11 16.05
N VAL A 131 17.87 -6.10 16.60
CA VAL A 131 17.55 -5.44 17.87
C VAL A 131 17.29 -6.52 18.91
N ASP A 132 18.00 -6.43 20.03
CA ASP A 132 17.87 -7.37 21.16
C ASP A 132 17.02 -6.78 22.30
N LYS A 133 16.78 -5.46 22.28
CA LYS A 133 16.08 -4.73 23.35
C LYS A 133 14.79 -4.06 22.85
N GLN A 134 13.74 -4.09 23.68
CA GLN A 134 12.43 -3.52 23.33
C GLN A 134 12.50 -2.01 23.02
N GLU A 135 13.37 -1.28 23.71
CA GLU A 135 13.54 0.17 23.62
C GLU A 135 14.13 0.64 22.28
N GLU A 136 14.80 -0.26 21.56
CA GLU A 136 15.44 0.02 20.27
C GLU A 136 14.44 -0.10 19.09
N ILE A 137 13.30 -0.80 19.27
CA ILE A 137 12.29 -1.01 18.22
C ILE A 137 11.74 0.31 17.67
N PRO A 138 11.31 1.30 18.49
CA PRO A 138 10.80 2.56 17.95
C PRO A 138 11.86 3.35 17.17
N ILE A 139 13.14 3.24 17.56
CA ILE A 139 14.26 3.89 16.86
C ILE A 139 14.44 3.25 15.48
N TYR A 140 14.47 1.93 15.41
CA TYR A 140 14.54 1.18 14.17
C TYR A 140 13.38 1.51 13.22
N LEU A 141 12.13 1.49 13.72
CA LEU A 141 10.95 1.80 12.90
C LEU A 141 10.99 3.23 12.37
N LYS A 142 11.46 4.22 13.15
CA LYS A 142 11.63 5.61 12.68
C LYS A 142 12.68 5.72 11.57
N ILE A 143 13.77 4.96 11.64
CA ILE A 143 14.79 4.89 10.58
C ILE A 143 14.19 4.27 9.31
N GLN A 144 13.50 3.13 9.45
CA GLN A 144 12.84 2.47 8.33
C GLN A 144 11.78 3.37 7.68
N LEU A 145 10.99 4.08 8.48
CA LEU A 145 10.01 5.03 7.94
C LEU A 145 10.68 6.06 7.02
N LYS A 146 11.78 6.69 7.46
CA LYS A 146 12.53 7.67 6.65
C LYS A 146 13.06 7.04 5.35
N ASN A 147 13.53 5.80 5.40
CA ASN A 147 14.03 5.11 4.21
C ASN A 147 12.90 4.82 3.20
N TYR A 148 11.77 4.29 3.67
CA TYR A 148 10.63 3.98 2.81
C TYR A 148 9.94 5.25 2.27
N GLU A 149 9.90 6.33 3.03
CA GLU A 149 9.38 7.62 2.54
C GLU A 149 10.22 8.19 1.40
N ARG A 150 11.54 7.97 1.40
CA ARG A 150 12.41 8.33 0.27
C ARG A 150 12.17 7.47 -0.96
N LEU A 151 11.87 6.18 -0.78
CA LEU A 151 11.68 5.22 -1.88
C LEU A 151 10.29 5.30 -2.51
N TYR A 152 9.25 5.54 -1.71
CA TYR A 152 7.85 5.37 -2.13
C TYR A 152 6.93 6.55 -1.82
N ALA A 153 7.46 7.62 -1.21
CA ALA A 153 6.71 8.75 -0.68
C ALA A 153 5.81 8.40 0.53
N MET A 154 5.37 9.44 1.21
CA MET A 154 4.73 9.32 2.53
C MET A 154 3.41 8.53 2.52
N ASN A 155 2.64 8.56 1.43
CA ASN A 155 1.31 7.93 1.35
C ASN A 155 1.34 6.50 0.78
N ASP A 156 2.52 5.92 0.59
CA ASP A 156 2.62 4.48 0.29
C ASP A 156 2.18 3.64 1.49
N TRP A 157 1.57 2.49 1.21
CA TRP A 157 1.01 1.61 2.23
C TRP A 157 2.07 1.09 3.21
N ARG A 158 3.34 0.92 2.79
CA ARG A 158 4.43 0.50 3.70
C ARG A 158 4.76 1.58 4.71
N CYS A 159 4.83 2.83 4.25
CA CYS A 159 5.03 3.99 5.13
C CYS A 159 3.86 4.13 6.12
N ALA A 160 2.62 3.95 5.64
CA ALA A 160 1.44 3.92 6.48
C ALA A 160 1.53 2.80 7.54
N THR A 161 1.88 1.58 7.13
CA THR A 161 2.07 0.44 8.04
C THR A 161 3.13 0.73 9.10
N ILE A 162 4.32 1.24 8.73
CA ILE A 162 5.36 1.57 9.72
C ILE A 162 4.87 2.63 10.71
N ARG A 163 4.18 3.69 10.24
CA ARG A 163 3.56 4.68 11.13
C ARG A 163 2.52 4.04 12.06
N GLY A 164 1.75 3.08 11.55
CA GLY A 164 0.81 2.29 12.34
C GLY A 164 1.50 1.45 13.43
N LEU A 165 2.62 0.79 13.10
CA LEU A 165 3.42 0.02 14.05
C LEU A 165 4.04 0.89 15.14
N ILE A 166 4.59 2.07 14.78
CA ILE A 166 5.14 3.02 15.76
C ILE A 166 4.09 3.43 16.79
N ASN A 167 2.83 3.52 16.38
CA ASN A 167 1.70 3.87 17.24
C ASN A 167 0.96 2.64 17.81
N CYS A 168 1.56 1.44 17.73
CA CYS A 168 0.97 0.20 18.22
C CYS A 168 1.72 -0.28 19.46
N PRO A 169 1.22 -0.03 20.69
CA PRO A 169 1.93 -0.39 21.92
C PRO A 169 2.15 -1.90 22.09
N GLN A 170 1.30 -2.72 21.47
CA GLN A 170 1.43 -4.18 21.53
C GLN A 170 2.52 -4.73 20.59
N PHE A 171 3.09 -3.91 19.70
CA PHE A 171 4.17 -4.35 18.83
C PHE A 171 5.49 -4.41 19.60
N ASN A 172 5.87 -5.61 20.02
CA ASN A 172 7.02 -5.86 20.89
C ASN A 172 8.00 -6.90 20.31
N ILE A 173 9.06 -7.17 21.06
CA ILE A 173 10.12 -8.10 20.67
C ILE A 173 9.58 -9.53 20.45
N ASP A 174 8.56 -9.95 21.21
CA ASP A 174 7.95 -11.28 21.06
C ASP A 174 7.24 -11.41 19.72
N VAL A 175 6.50 -10.38 19.30
CA VAL A 175 5.88 -10.32 17.97
C VAL A 175 6.95 -10.40 16.88
N ILE A 176 8.03 -9.64 17.00
CA ILE A 176 9.16 -9.68 16.05
C ILE A 176 9.77 -11.08 15.97
N ASN A 177 10.03 -11.70 17.12
CA ASN A 177 10.58 -13.04 17.22
C ASN A 177 9.65 -14.10 16.61
N ASN A 178 8.33 -13.90 16.70
CA ASN A 178 7.37 -14.75 16.01
C ASN A 178 7.51 -14.66 14.48
N TYR A 179 7.67 -13.45 13.92
CA TYR A 179 7.92 -13.27 12.47
C TYR A 179 9.22 -13.93 12.00
N LYS A 180 10.28 -13.93 12.84
CA LYS A 180 11.57 -14.57 12.53
C LYS A 180 11.50 -16.11 12.47
N LYS A 181 10.50 -16.72 13.12
CA LYS A 181 10.31 -18.19 13.14
C LYS A 181 9.58 -18.72 11.91
N ILE A 182 8.89 -17.86 11.15
CA ILE A 182 8.09 -18.27 10.00
C ILE A 182 9.03 -18.61 8.84
N LYS A 183 9.10 -19.89 8.46
CA LYS A 183 9.85 -20.37 7.29
C LYS A 183 8.96 -20.40 6.05
N ALA A 184 9.56 -20.16 4.89
CA ALA A 184 8.89 -20.40 3.62
C ALA A 184 8.58 -21.90 3.48
N PRO A 185 7.45 -22.29 2.87
CA PRO A 185 7.07 -23.69 2.72
C PRO A 185 8.05 -24.49 1.87
N ILE A 186 8.79 -23.82 0.98
CA ILE A 186 9.82 -24.44 0.16
C ILE A 186 11.06 -24.62 1.05
N ASN A 187 11.39 -25.87 1.36
CA ASN A 187 12.53 -26.36 2.17
C ASN A 187 12.34 -26.56 3.68
N GLY A 188 11.11 -26.69 4.21
CA GLY A 188 10.96 -27.28 5.55
C GLY A 188 9.68 -26.98 6.30
N ILE A 189 8.91 -28.06 6.50
CA ILE A 189 7.75 -28.24 7.39
C ILE A 189 6.55 -27.36 7.04
N GLY A 190 5.84 -27.77 5.99
CA GLY A 190 4.47 -27.34 5.74
C GLY A 190 3.48 -28.21 6.53
N ALA A 191 2.62 -27.53 7.29
CA ALA A 191 1.54 -28.03 8.16
C ALA A 191 1.97 -28.80 9.41
#